data_AF-A0AAN1MKY4-F1
#
_entry.id   AF-A0AAN1MKY4-F1
#
_cell.length_a   1.000
_cell.length_b   1.000
_cell.length_c   1.000
_cell.angle_alpha   90.00
_cell.angle_beta   90.00
_cell.angle_gamma   90.00
#
_symmetry.space_group_name_H-M   'P 1'
#
loop_
_entity.id
_entity.type
_entity.pdbx_description
1 polymer ?
#
loop_
_entity_poly.entity_id
_entity_poly.type
_entity_poly.pdbx_seq_one_letter_code
_entity_poly.pdbx_strand_id
1 'polypeptide(L)' 'MASGNSKTRNPSPYTFRDIDAAIAHLETVLDTDGASSLFSRTYWRDRVLQASSTTGLAPKQQQRLHRLLERIDTF' A
#
# COMPACT_ATOMS: atom_id res chain seq x y z
N MET A 1 8.89 -2.21 -35.70
CA MET A 1 8.33 -3.10 -34.67
C MET A 1 8.95 -2.70 -33.34
N ALA A 2 8.24 -1.95 -32.50
CA ALA A 2 8.74 -1.53 -31.19
C ALA A 2 7.86 -2.19 -30.12
N SER A 3 8.41 -3.19 -29.44
CA SER A 3 7.79 -3.82 -28.27
C SER A 3 7.83 -2.85 -27.09
N GLY A 4 6.75 -2.09 -26.91
CA GLY A 4 6.52 -1.29 -25.71
C GLY A 4 6.08 -2.19 -24.56
N ASN A 5 7.02 -2.84 -23.89
CA ASN A 5 6.78 -3.53 -22.62
C ASN A 5 7.61 -2.85 -21.52
N SER A 6 7.11 -1.73 -21.02
CA SER A 6 7.61 -1.15 -19.76
C SER A 6 6.48 -1.18 -18.75
N LYS A 7 6.40 -2.28 -17.98
CA LYS A 7 5.92 -2.24 -16.60
C LYS A 7 6.71 -1.13 -15.92
N THR A 8 6.16 0.08 -15.86
CA THR A 8 6.68 1.11 -14.96
C THR A 8 6.40 0.58 -13.56
N ARG A 9 7.42 -0.07 -13.02
CA ARG A 9 7.54 -0.36 -11.59
C ARG A 9 7.67 1.02 -10.96
N ASN A 10 6.54 1.70 -10.75
CA ASN A 10 6.53 3.05 -10.21
C ASN A 10 7.35 3.00 -8.92
N PRO A 11 8.44 3.79 -8.80
CA PRO A 11 9.15 3.87 -7.54
C PRO A 11 8.13 4.21 -6.47
N SER A 12 8.17 3.47 -5.36
CA SER A 12 7.28 3.77 -4.24
C SER A 12 7.38 5.26 -3.96
N PRO A 13 6.29 6.05 -4.05
CA PRO A 13 6.34 7.50 -3.91
C PRO A 13 6.69 7.92 -2.47
N TYR A 14 6.80 6.95 -1.58
CA TYR A 14 7.12 7.13 -0.18
C TYR A 14 8.62 7.09 0.03
N THR A 15 9.15 8.17 0.59
CA THR A 15 10.48 8.12 1.21
C THR A 15 10.37 7.37 2.54
N PHE A 16 11.48 6.81 3.04
CA PHE A 16 11.53 6.20 4.40
C PHE A 16 10.99 7.13 5.49
N ARG A 17 11.04 8.45 5.27
CA ARG A 17 10.57 9.45 6.22
C ARG A 17 9.05 9.60 6.23
N ASP A 18 8.41 9.29 5.11
CA ASP A 18 6.96 9.45 4.92
C ASP A 18 6.19 8.13 5.03
N ILE A 19 6.90 7.00 5.02
CA ILE A 19 6.27 5.67 5.00
C ILE A 19 5.46 5.38 6.26
N ASP A 20 5.90 5.84 7.43
CA ASP A 20 5.11 5.67 8.67
C ASP A 20 3.83 6.51 8.65
N ALA A 21 3.88 7.72 8.10
CA ALA A 21 2.70 8.57 7.93
C ALA A 21 1.74 7.99 6.88
N ALA A 22 2.27 7.43 5.81
CA ALA A 22 1.50 6.74 4.78
C ALA A 22 0.81 5.47 5.33
N ILE A 23 1.53 4.67 6.12
CA ILE A 23 0.97 3.50 6.80
C ILE A 23 -0.13 3.93 7.77
N ALA A 24 0.11 4.96 8.60
CA ALA A 24 -0.90 5.47 9.53
C ALA A 24 -2.16 5.97 8.80
N HIS A 25 -1.99 6.67 7.67
CA HIS A 25 -3.12 7.10 6.85
C HIS A 25 -3.91 5.91 6.29
N LEU A 26 -3.22 4.89 5.76
CA LEU A 26 -3.86 3.66 5.28
C LEU A 26 -4.61 2.93 6.40
N GLU A 27 -4.02 2.85 7.60
CA GLU A 27 -4.68 2.29 8.78
C GLU A 27 -5.96 3.05 9.12
N THR A 28 -5.93 4.39 9.22
CA THR A 28 -7.13 5.19 9.53
C THR A 28 -8.22 5.03 8.47
N VAL A 29 -7.86 5.11 7.19
CA VAL A 29 -8.85 5.03 6.12
C VAL A 29 -9.47 3.64 6.04
N LEU A 30 -8.67 2.57 6.18
CA LEU A 30 -9.18 1.19 6.16
C LEU A 30 -9.95 0.80 7.43
N ASP A 31 -9.71 1.47 8.54
CA ASP A 31 -10.50 1.30 9.78
C ASP A 31 -11.83 2.06 9.73
N THR A 32 -11.95 3.05 8.85
CA THR A 32 -13.20 3.79 8.66
C THR A 32 -14.22 2.90 7.93
N ASP A 33 -15.38 2.72 8.55
CA ASP A 33 -16.54 1.97 8.05
C ASP A 33 -17.07 2.64 6.75
N GLY A 34 -16.43 2.33 5.62
CA GLY A 34 -16.64 3.04 4.36
C GLY A 34 -15.44 3.10 3.41
N ALA A 35 -14.26 2.62 3.82
CA ALA A 35 -13.08 2.57 2.95
C ALA A 35 -13.36 1.86 1.60
N SER A 36 -14.12 0.75 1.67
CA SER A 36 -14.58 -0.04 0.53
C SER A 36 -15.67 0.63 -0.29
N SER A 37 -16.35 1.64 0.27
CA SER A 37 -17.35 2.47 -0.41
C SER A 37 -16.68 3.58 -1.25
N LEU A 38 -15.57 4.14 -0.76
CA LEU A 38 -14.82 5.18 -1.47
C LEU A 38 -13.97 4.61 -2.62
N PHE A 39 -13.32 3.47 -2.39
CA PHE A 39 -12.48 2.80 -3.39
C PHE A 39 -12.60 1.29 -3.31
N SER A 40 -12.36 0.61 -4.43
CA SER A 40 -12.40 -0.85 -4.48
C SER A 40 -11.31 -1.50 -3.62
N ARG A 41 -11.59 -2.71 -3.13
CA ARG A 41 -10.63 -3.54 -2.40
C ARG A 41 -9.30 -3.71 -3.16
N THR A 42 -9.36 -3.87 -4.49
CA THR A 42 -8.19 -3.99 -5.36
C THR A 42 -7.32 -2.74 -5.37
N TYR A 43 -7.93 -1.55 -5.33
CA TYR A 43 -7.19 -0.28 -5.22
C TYR A 43 -6.40 -0.21 -3.91
N TRP A 44 -7.03 -0.53 -2.78
CA TRP A 44 -6.37 -0.53 -1.48
C TRP A 44 -5.23 -1.54 -1.40
N ARG A 45 -5.43 -2.74 -1.93
CA ARG A 45 -4.40 -3.78 -2.01
C ARG A 45 -3.19 -3.28 -2.79
N ASP A 46 -3.41 -2.66 -3.95
CA ASP A 46 -2.32 -2.13 -4.78
C ASP A 46 -1.51 -1.06 -4.04
N ARG A 47 -2.18 -0.17 -3.30
CA ARG A 47 -1.50 0.87 -2.49
C ARG A 47 -0.65 0.30 -1.37
N VAL A 48 -1.15 -0.72 -0.67
CA VAL A 48 -0.37 -1.39 0.39
C VAL A 48 0.81 -2.16 -0.20
N LEU A 49 0.63 -2.81 -1.35
CA LEU A 49 1.72 -3.48 -2.08
C LEU A 49 2.79 -2.49 -2.57
N GLN A 50 2.37 -1.32 -3.07
CA GLN A 50 3.27 -0.25 -3.46
C GLN A 50 4.09 0.26 -2.27
N ALA A 51 3.44 0.50 -1.12
CA ALA A 51 4.12 0.87 0.12
C ALA A 51 5.10 -0.22 0.59
N SER A 52 4.75 -1.51 0.46
CA SER A 52 5.63 -2.64 0.78
C SER A 52 6.84 -2.79 -0.15
N SER A 53 6.79 -2.18 -1.34
CA SER A 53 7.90 -2.14 -2.29
C SER A 53 8.94 -1.08 -1.95
N THR A 54 8.75 -0.31 -0.88
CA THR A 54 9.70 0.70 -0.39
C THR A 54 10.97 0.01 0.12
N THR A 55 12.14 0.42 -0.38
CA THR A 55 13.43 -0.14 0.07
C THR A 55 13.80 0.42 1.44
N GLY A 56 14.29 -0.42 2.35
CA GLY A 56 14.72 0.01 3.69
C GLY A 56 13.60 0.05 4.73
N LEU A 57 12.48 -0.64 4.51
CA LEU A 57 11.42 -0.78 5.50
C LEU A 57 11.94 -1.46 6.78
N ALA A 58 11.63 -0.86 7.93
CA ALA A 58 11.86 -1.49 9.21
C ALA A 58 10.92 -2.70 9.39
N PRO A 59 11.30 -3.76 10.14
CA PRO A 59 10.45 -4.93 10.37
C PRO A 59 9.06 -4.58 10.92
N LYS A 60 8.99 -3.55 11.78
CA LYS A 60 7.72 -3.03 12.33
C LYS A 60 6.81 -2.43 11.25
N GLN A 61 7.37 -1.73 10.26
CA GLN A 61 6.62 -1.17 9.15
C GLN A 61 6.09 -2.29 8.23
N GLN A 62 6.91 -3.31 7.97
CA GLN A 62 6.49 -4.49 7.20
C GLN A 62 5.35 -5.25 7.88
N GLN A 63 5.42 -5.46 9.20
CA GLN A 63 4.33 -6.10 9.94
C GLN A 63 3.02 -5.33 9.87
N ARG A 64 3.06 -3.99 9.95
CA ARG A 64 1.86 -3.14 9.81
C ARG A 64 1.24 -3.28 8.43
N LEU A 65 2.06 -3.20 7.37
CA LEU A 65 1.62 -3.39 5.99
C LEU A 65 1.02 -4.78 5.76
N HIS A 66 1.60 -5.83 6.36
CA HIS A 66 1.06 -7.18 6.25
C HIS A 66 -0.32 -7.30 6.91
N ARG A 67 -0.49 -6.74 8.12
CA ARG A 67 -1.80 -6.69 8.78
C ARG A 67 -2.84 -5.94 7.96
N LEU A 68 -2.45 -4.86 7.29
CA LEU A 68 -3.35 -4.15 6.38
C LEU A 68 -3.79 -5.03 5.21
N LEU A 69 -2.88 -5.81 4.61
CA LEU A 69 -3.25 -6.77 3.56
C LEU A 69 -4.22 -7.84 4.06
N GLU A 70 -3.98 -8.40 5.25
CA GLU A 70 -4.87 -9.39 5.87
C GLU A 70 -6.27 -8.81 6.13
N ARG A 71 -6.35 -7.57 6.63
CA ARG A 71 -7.63 -6.87 6.84
C ARG A 71 -8.35 -6.64 5.52
N ILE A 72 -7.64 -6.10 4.52
CA ILE A 72 -8.17 -5.94 3.15
C ILE A 72 -8.70 -7.28 2.65
N ASP A 73 -8.00 -8.38 2.94
CA ASP A 73 -8.40 -9.69 2.46
C ASP A 73 -9.64 -10.30 3.15
N THR A 74 -9.97 -9.78 4.33
CA THR A 74 -11.08 -10.24 5.17
C THR A 74 -12.40 -9.50 4.88
N PHE A 75 -12.37 -8.39 4.11
CA PHE A 75 -13.58 -7.68 3.66
C PHE A 75 -14.41 -8.47 2.65
#